data_AF-A0A6A6FV38-F1
#
_entry.id   AF-A0A6A6FV38-F1
#
_cell.length_a   1.000
_cell.length_b   1.000
_cell.length_c   1.000
_cell.angle_alpha   90.00
_cell.angle_beta   90.00
_cell.angle_gamma   90.00
#
_symmetry.space_group_name_H-M   'P 1'
#
loop_
_entity.id
_entity.type
_entity.pdbx_description
1 polymer ?
#
loop_
_entity_poly.entity_id
_entity_poly.type
_entity_poly.pdbx_seq_one_letter_code
_entity_poly.pdbx_strand_id
1 'polypeptide(L)'
;MPCHEETEDIFPTMVKHTNSLQQSHTSHAMEDDTLALRQRLENLPQELYDEIYKQTFTAKPGIRFLIMKPRSTRAAKSAPDMRDFLATRYRTQHSADAVDTSLFPHDHLLYIDPASRRQYAVSYFQYVLVHGMRGLLDVLRVLTPEQRASIKKLYVGFEWKRSRSPEDCKIVRSIVQVVHAADTLEKIEFVAPGQEISLE
;
A
#
# COMPACT_ATOMS: atom_id res chain seq x y z
N MET A 1 66.50 0.18 -10.88
CA MET A 1 66.61 0.93 -12.15
C MET A 1 65.25 0.92 -12.82
N PRO A 2 64.84 2.05 -13.42
CA PRO A 2 63.46 2.39 -13.74
C PRO A 2 63.09 2.04 -15.18
N CYS A 3 61.82 1.82 -15.46
CA CYS A 3 61.20 2.13 -16.76
C CYS A 3 59.71 2.47 -16.53
N HIS A 4 59.38 3.69 -16.93
CA HIS A 4 58.04 4.26 -17.10
C HIS A 4 57.24 3.53 -18.19
N GLU A 5 55.91 3.70 -18.14
CA GLU A 5 54.96 3.96 -19.26
C GLU A 5 53.55 3.81 -18.66
N GLU A 6 52.90 4.86 -18.14
CA GLU A 6 52.11 5.88 -18.86
C GLU A 6 51.26 5.31 -20.01
N THR A 7 49.94 5.15 -19.77
CA THR A 7 48.90 5.41 -20.78
C THR A 7 47.57 5.77 -20.13
N GLU A 8 47.30 7.08 -20.17
CA GLU A 8 46.09 7.74 -20.68
C GLU A 8 44.72 7.56 -19.99
N ASP A 9 44.36 8.68 -19.37
CA ASP A 9 43.03 9.18 -19.06
C ASP A 9 42.00 9.02 -20.20
N ILE A 10 40.88 8.38 -19.89
CA ILE A 10 39.63 8.55 -20.63
C ILE A 10 38.55 8.93 -19.63
N PHE A 11 38.50 10.21 -19.28
CA PHE A 11 37.32 10.81 -18.66
C PHE A 11 36.26 11.04 -19.73
N PRO A 12 35.04 10.49 -19.61
CA PRO A 12 33.95 10.84 -20.50
C PRO A 12 33.54 12.31 -20.28
N THR A 13 33.66 13.06 -21.36
CA THR A 13 33.31 14.47 -21.53
C THR A 13 31.93 14.78 -20.94
N MET A 14 31.91 15.72 -20.00
CA MET A 14 30.69 16.37 -19.52
C MET A 14 29.96 17.03 -20.69
N VAL A 15 28.83 16.46 -21.08
CA VAL A 15 27.83 17.18 -21.90
C VAL A 15 27.08 18.13 -20.96
N LYS A 16 27.57 19.37 -20.85
CA LYS A 16 26.80 20.48 -20.28
C LYS A 16 25.69 20.85 -21.26
N HIS A 17 24.54 20.20 -21.16
CA HIS A 17 23.31 20.73 -21.76
C HIS A 17 22.87 21.95 -20.95
N THR A 18 23.32 23.13 -21.38
CA THR A 18 22.72 24.41 -21.00
C THR A 18 21.39 24.57 -21.75
N ASN A 19 20.33 23.93 -21.27
CA ASN A 19 18.96 24.33 -21.61
C ASN A 19 18.51 25.34 -20.57
N SER A 20 18.94 26.58 -20.75
CA SER A 20 18.38 27.76 -20.11
C SER A 20 17.65 28.54 -21.20
N LEU A 21 16.33 28.65 -21.05
CA LEU A 21 15.43 29.74 -21.45
C LEU A 21 14.05 29.17 -21.83
N GLN A 22 13.17 29.12 -20.83
CA GLN A 22 11.76 29.56 -20.85
C GLN A 22 10.98 28.92 -19.68
N GLN A 23 11.34 29.27 -18.45
CA GLN A 23 10.50 29.08 -17.26
C GLN A 23 10.63 30.32 -16.37
N SER A 24 10.00 31.42 -16.76
CA SER A 24 9.99 32.63 -15.92
C SER A 24 8.70 33.46 -16.02
N HIS A 25 7.59 32.88 -16.49
CA HIS A 25 6.31 33.59 -16.57
C HIS A 25 5.11 32.87 -15.93
N THR A 26 5.31 31.74 -15.24
CA THR A 26 4.23 30.98 -14.58
C THR A 26 4.30 30.98 -13.04
N SER A 27 5.37 31.48 -12.42
CA SER A 27 5.54 31.43 -10.96
C SER A 27 4.70 32.47 -10.21
N HIS A 28 4.54 33.67 -10.75
CA HIS A 28 3.86 34.76 -10.03
C HIS A 28 2.33 34.59 -9.94
N ALA A 29 1.71 34.01 -10.96
CA ALA A 29 0.27 33.76 -10.96
C ALA A 29 -0.14 32.61 -10.02
N MET A 30 0.75 31.61 -9.82
CA MET A 30 0.47 30.50 -8.91
C MET A 30 0.61 30.89 -7.43
N GLU A 31 1.51 31.82 -7.08
CA GLU A 31 1.62 32.31 -5.71
C GLU A 31 0.34 33.05 -5.28
N ASP A 32 -0.21 33.90 -6.14
CA ASP A 32 -1.48 34.61 -5.87
C ASP A 32 -2.65 33.62 -5.71
N ASP A 33 -2.70 32.55 -6.50
CA ASP A 33 -3.72 31.52 -6.39
C ASP A 33 -3.62 30.72 -5.08
N THR A 34 -2.39 30.42 -4.60
CA THR A 34 -2.22 29.72 -3.32
C THR A 34 -2.62 30.57 -2.12
N LEU A 35 -2.36 31.87 -2.16
CA LEU A 35 -2.69 32.80 -1.08
C LEU A 35 -4.22 33.04 -1.03
N ALA A 36 -4.85 33.20 -2.19
CA ALA A 36 -6.30 33.28 -2.30
C ALA A 36 -6.99 31.98 -1.85
N LEU A 37 -6.44 30.81 -2.20
CA LEU A 37 -6.93 29.51 -1.72
C LEU A 37 -6.83 29.39 -0.19
N ARG A 38 -5.70 29.80 0.38
CA ARG A 38 -5.48 29.78 1.83
C ARG A 38 -6.52 30.64 2.57
N GLN A 39 -6.76 31.86 2.11
CA GLN A 39 -7.77 32.74 2.70
C GLN A 39 -9.18 32.16 2.60
N ARG A 40 -9.52 31.50 1.48
CA ARG A 40 -10.81 30.82 1.34
C ARG A 40 -10.95 29.65 2.30
N LEU A 41 -9.88 28.86 2.45
CA LEU A 41 -9.82 27.81 3.46
C LEU A 41 -10.00 28.43 4.84
N GLU A 42 -9.20 29.40 5.27
CA GLU A 42 -9.25 29.96 6.63
C GLU A 42 -10.62 30.54 7.03
N ASN A 43 -11.44 30.95 6.05
CA ASN A 43 -12.80 31.46 6.28
C ASN A 43 -13.91 30.39 6.25
N LEU A 44 -13.59 29.11 6.04
CA LEU A 44 -14.58 28.04 6.07
C LEU A 44 -15.08 27.79 7.51
N PRO A 45 -16.40 27.56 7.70
CA PRO A 45 -16.92 26.99 8.93
C PRO A 45 -16.19 25.71 9.32
N GLN A 46 -15.93 25.52 10.62
CA GLN A 46 -15.20 24.35 11.15
C GLN A 46 -15.80 23.02 10.68
N GLU A 47 -17.13 22.93 10.59
CA GLU A 47 -17.83 21.72 10.13
C GLU A 47 -17.44 21.31 8.71
N LEU A 48 -17.22 22.29 7.82
CA LEU A 48 -16.81 22.02 6.44
C LEU A 48 -15.32 21.63 6.37
N TYR A 49 -14.49 22.19 7.24
CA TYR A 49 -13.11 21.73 7.41
C TYR A 49 -13.06 20.27 7.84
N ASP A 50 -13.83 19.91 8.86
CA ASP A 50 -13.87 18.55 9.39
C ASP A 50 -14.37 17.56 8.31
N GLU A 51 -15.36 17.96 7.49
CA GLU A 51 -15.86 17.15 6.40
C GLU A 51 -14.84 16.99 5.26
N ILE A 52 -14.18 18.07 4.83
CA ILE A 52 -13.09 18.00 3.82
C ILE A 52 -11.98 17.09 4.33
N TYR A 53 -11.59 17.26 5.59
CA TYR A 53 -10.54 16.47 6.21
C TYR A 53 -10.93 14.99 6.30
N LYS A 54 -12.15 14.70 6.74
CA LYS A 54 -12.70 13.35 6.78
C LYS A 54 -12.72 12.71 5.41
N GLN A 55 -13.15 13.42 4.37
CA GLN A 55 -13.15 12.88 3.00
C GLN A 55 -11.73 12.67 2.46
N THR A 56 -10.80 13.56 2.78
CA THR A 56 -9.40 13.49 2.33
C THR A 56 -8.64 12.34 2.99
N PHE A 57 -8.88 12.12 4.28
CA PHE A 57 -8.20 11.09 5.08
C PHE A 57 -9.03 9.83 5.28
N THR A 58 -10.06 9.62 4.46
CA THR A 58 -10.77 8.34 4.37
C THR A 58 -10.33 7.61 3.11
N ALA A 59 -9.71 6.46 3.27
CA ALA A 59 -9.37 5.61 2.13
C ALA A 59 -10.65 5.15 1.42
N LYS A 60 -10.62 5.11 0.08
CA LYS A 60 -11.73 4.57 -0.71
C LYS A 60 -12.03 3.12 -0.25
N PRO A 61 -13.30 2.73 -0.05
CA PRO A 61 -13.62 1.35 0.30
C PRO A 61 -13.05 0.36 -0.71
N GLY A 62 -12.46 -0.73 -0.24
CA GLY A 62 -11.90 -1.76 -1.11
C GLY A 62 -11.05 -2.78 -0.37
N ILE A 63 -10.72 -3.87 -1.06
CA ILE A 63 -9.91 -4.95 -0.49
C ILE A 63 -8.45 -4.61 -0.74
N ARG A 64 -7.68 -4.49 0.35
CA ARG A 64 -6.25 -4.18 0.29
C ARG A 64 -5.44 -5.45 0.22
N PHE A 65 -4.63 -5.55 -0.83
CA PHE A 65 -3.73 -6.67 -1.02
C PHE A 65 -2.36 -6.29 -0.49
N LEU A 66 -2.03 -6.80 0.68
CA LEU A 66 -0.72 -6.57 1.26
C LEU A 66 0.28 -7.57 0.67
N ILE A 67 0.79 -7.24 -0.51
CA ILE A 67 1.84 -8.01 -1.17
C ILE A 67 3.18 -7.59 -0.57
N MET A 68 3.73 -8.44 0.29
CA MET A 68 5.13 -8.31 0.69
C MET A 68 6.01 -8.66 -0.51
N LYS A 69 6.91 -7.73 -0.89
CA LYS A 69 7.84 -7.95 -2.00
C LYS A 69 8.52 -9.32 -1.84
N PRO A 70 8.51 -10.19 -2.86
CA PRO A 70 9.21 -11.45 -2.78
C PRO A 70 10.69 -11.16 -2.47
N ARG A 71 11.25 -11.78 -1.42
CA ARG A 71 12.65 -11.59 -1.00
C ARG A 71 13.69 -11.92 -2.10
N SER A 72 13.26 -12.55 -3.20
CA SER A 72 14.10 -12.94 -4.33
C SER A 72 13.78 -12.12 -5.57
N THR A 73 14.78 -11.39 -6.06
CA THR A 73 14.75 -10.65 -7.33
C THR A 73 14.58 -11.55 -8.56
N ARG A 74 14.87 -12.86 -8.45
CA ARG A 74 14.68 -13.81 -9.56
C ARG A 74 13.21 -14.19 -9.77
N ALA A 75 12.40 -14.27 -8.72
CA ALA A 75 10.98 -14.58 -8.83
C ALA A 75 10.14 -13.38 -9.32
N ALA A 76 10.60 -12.16 -9.06
CA ALA A 76 9.92 -10.93 -9.46
C ALA A 76 9.90 -10.69 -10.98
N LYS A 77 10.84 -11.29 -11.74
CA LYS A 77 10.96 -11.07 -13.19
C LYS A 77 10.07 -11.97 -14.06
N SER A 78 9.51 -13.04 -13.51
CA SER A 78 8.73 -14.04 -14.27
C SER A 78 7.30 -14.23 -13.78
N ALA A 79 6.92 -13.57 -12.68
CA ALA A 79 5.54 -13.61 -12.23
C ALA A 79 4.71 -12.71 -13.16
N PRO A 80 3.54 -13.16 -13.66
CA PRO A 80 2.56 -12.22 -14.21
C PRO A 80 2.32 -11.11 -13.19
N ASP A 81 1.92 -9.91 -13.65
CA ASP A 81 1.63 -8.80 -12.75
C ASP A 81 0.76 -9.34 -11.62
N MET A 82 1.30 -9.30 -10.39
CA MET A 82 0.67 -9.96 -9.25
C MET A 82 -0.72 -9.38 -9.02
N ARG A 83 -0.92 -8.11 -9.41
CA ARG A 83 -2.23 -7.46 -9.44
C ARG A 83 -3.19 -8.18 -10.36
N ASP A 84 -2.82 -8.42 -11.62
CA ASP A 84 -3.64 -9.14 -12.59
C ASP A 84 -3.88 -10.58 -12.17
N PHE A 85 -2.85 -11.24 -11.61
CA PHE A 85 -2.98 -12.60 -11.08
C PHE A 85 -4.01 -12.68 -9.96
N LEU A 86 -3.96 -11.74 -9.01
CA LEU A 86 -4.86 -11.70 -7.87
C LEU A 86 -6.28 -11.25 -8.29
N ALA A 87 -6.40 -10.27 -9.18
CA ALA A 87 -7.68 -9.84 -9.74
C ALA A 87 -8.36 -10.95 -10.56
N THR A 88 -7.57 -11.73 -11.33
CA THR A 88 -8.08 -12.90 -12.04
C THR A 88 -8.50 -14.01 -11.08
N ARG A 89 -7.75 -14.17 -9.98
CA ARG A 89 -7.94 -15.27 -9.04
C ARG A 89 -9.01 -15.02 -8.00
N TYR A 90 -9.23 -13.78 -7.60
CA TYR A 90 -10.25 -13.39 -6.65
C TYR A 90 -11.16 -12.43 -7.36
N ARG A 91 -12.32 -12.92 -7.81
CA ARG A 91 -13.33 -12.05 -8.41
C ARG A 91 -13.85 -11.15 -7.29
N THR A 92 -13.47 -9.89 -7.31
CA THR A 92 -14.13 -8.91 -6.46
C THR A 92 -15.38 -8.45 -7.19
N GLN A 93 -16.53 -8.39 -6.50
CA GLN A 93 -17.75 -7.79 -7.08
C GLN A 93 -17.54 -6.33 -7.48
N HIS A 94 -16.54 -5.69 -6.88
CA HIS A 94 -16.11 -4.34 -7.17
C HIS A 94 -15.07 -4.35 -8.30
N SER A 95 -15.14 -3.34 -9.19
CA SER A 95 -14.23 -3.05 -10.32
C SER A 95 -12.76 -3.43 -10.05
N ALA A 96 -11.95 -3.68 -11.08
CA ALA A 96 -10.50 -3.90 -10.97
C ALA A 96 -9.77 -2.80 -10.15
N ASP A 97 -10.41 -1.64 -9.95
CA ASP A 97 -9.98 -0.54 -9.06
C ASP A 97 -10.10 -0.84 -7.56
N ALA A 98 -10.83 -1.88 -7.16
CA ALA A 98 -11.05 -2.26 -5.77
C ALA A 98 -9.88 -3.05 -5.17
N VAL A 99 -9.00 -3.57 -6.03
CA VAL A 99 -7.77 -4.27 -5.69
C VAL A 99 -6.64 -3.25 -5.67
N ASP A 100 -6.42 -2.64 -4.51
CA ASP A 100 -5.28 -1.78 -4.29
C ASP A 100 -4.08 -2.62 -3.85
N THR A 101 -3.12 -2.75 -4.76
CA THR A 101 -1.82 -3.41 -4.54
C THR A 101 -0.71 -2.42 -4.25
N SER A 102 -1.02 -1.11 -4.16
CA SER A 102 -0.02 -0.12 -3.80
C SER A 102 0.51 -0.45 -2.40
N LEU A 103 1.83 -0.35 -2.26
CA LEU A 103 2.43 -0.36 -0.93
C LEU A 103 1.87 0.85 -0.20
N PHE A 104 1.38 0.62 1.03
CA PHE A 104 0.78 1.65 1.88
C PHE A 104 1.52 2.98 1.69
N PRO A 105 0.84 4.09 1.31
CA PRO A 105 1.52 5.28 0.82
C PRO A 105 2.43 5.85 1.91
N HIS A 106 3.73 5.57 1.81
CA HIS A 106 4.69 5.93 2.85
C HIS A 106 5.18 7.37 2.69
N ASP A 107 5.25 7.90 1.46
CA ASP A 107 6.04 9.11 1.23
C ASP A 107 5.25 10.41 1.47
N HIS A 108 3.94 10.42 1.23
CA HIS A 108 3.13 11.63 1.38
C HIS A 108 2.45 11.75 2.75
N LEU A 109 2.24 10.63 3.44
CA LEU A 109 1.59 10.61 4.75
C LEU A 109 2.50 11.12 5.87
N LEU A 110 3.83 11.15 5.71
CA LEU A 110 4.75 11.59 6.77
C LEU A 110 4.62 13.08 7.11
N TYR A 111 4.13 13.90 6.18
CA TYR A 111 3.93 15.34 6.37
C TYR A 111 2.58 15.69 7.00
N ILE A 112 1.78 14.68 7.31
CA ILE A 112 0.40 14.81 7.77
C ILE A 112 0.38 14.56 9.28
N ASP A 113 -0.55 15.21 9.98
CA ASP A 113 -0.62 15.09 11.42
C ASP A 113 -0.91 13.63 11.87
N PRO A 114 -0.51 13.25 13.09
CA PRO A 114 -0.70 11.89 13.58
C PRO A 114 -2.17 11.43 13.59
N ALA A 115 -3.13 12.33 13.81
CA ALA A 115 -4.55 11.96 13.92
C ALA A 115 -5.15 11.60 12.56
N SER A 116 -4.88 12.39 11.51
CA SER A 116 -5.32 12.03 10.14
C SER A 116 -4.62 10.79 9.63
N ARG A 117 -3.33 10.60 9.91
CA ARG A 117 -2.65 9.32 9.58
C ARG A 117 -3.36 8.13 10.21
N ARG A 118 -3.80 8.27 11.46
CA ARG A 118 -4.55 7.23 12.16
C ARG A 118 -5.91 7.00 11.52
N GLN A 119 -6.65 8.05 11.19
CA GLN A 119 -7.94 7.97 10.50
C GLN A 119 -7.82 7.29 9.13
N TYR A 120 -6.81 7.66 8.35
CA TYR A 120 -6.52 7.03 7.07
C TYR A 120 -6.17 5.56 7.24
N ALA A 121 -5.27 5.22 8.17
CA ALA A 121 -4.93 3.83 8.44
C ALA A 121 -6.17 3.01 8.84
N VAL A 122 -7.03 3.55 9.71
CA VAL A 122 -8.26 2.88 10.16
C VAL A 122 -9.22 2.61 9.01
N SER A 123 -9.36 3.55 8.07
CA SER A 123 -10.21 3.34 6.88
C SER A 123 -9.56 2.44 5.83
N TYR A 124 -8.23 2.48 5.71
CA TYR A 124 -7.48 1.70 4.72
C TYR A 124 -7.43 0.21 5.06
N PHE A 125 -7.18 -0.16 6.32
CA PHE A 125 -6.96 -1.55 6.72
C PHE A 125 -8.23 -2.34 7.04
N GLN A 126 -9.43 -1.80 6.78
CA GLN A 126 -10.68 -2.48 7.15
C GLN A 126 -10.85 -3.87 6.51
N TYR A 127 -10.44 -4.01 5.25
CA TYR A 127 -10.58 -5.24 4.48
C TYR A 127 -9.23 -5.61 3.88
N VAL A 128 -8.60 -6.65 4.41
CA VAL A 128 -7.27 -7.07 3.99
C VAL A 128 -7.34 -8.46 3.40
N LEU A 129 -6.75 -8.64 2.21
CA LEU A 129 -6.53 -9.95 1.60
C LEU A 129 -5.04 -10.28 1.59
N VAL A 130 -4.72 -11.43 2.19
CA VAL A 130 -3.36 -11.99 2.22
C VAL A 130 -3.33 -13.33 1.50
N HIS A 131 -2.23 -13.61 0.82
CA HIS A 131 -2.02 -14.88 0.13
C HIS A 131 -1.00 -15.75 0.88
N GLY A 132 -1.45 -16.93 1.31
CA GLY A 132 -0.66 -17.93 2.02
C GLY A 132 -0.27 -17.55 3.45
N MET A 133 0.28 -18.54 4.18
CA MET A 133 0.70 -18.37 5.57
C MET A 133 1.78 -17.31 5.76
N ARG A 134 2.71 -17.24 4.82
CA ARG A 134 3.81 -16.30 4.89
C ARG A 134 3.34 -14.86 4.76
N GLY A 135 2.44 -14.59 3.81
CA GLY A 135 1.82 -13.27 3.66
C GLY A 135 1.07 -12.86 4.92
N LEU A 136 0.32 -13.79 5.52
CA LEU A 136 -0.35 -13.55 6.80
C LEU A 136 0.62 -13.17 7.92
N LEU A 137 1.68 -13.96 8.13
CA LEU A 137 2.69 -13.68 9.16
C LEU A 137 3.40 -12.35 8.92
N ASP A 138 3.73 -12.06 7.67
CA ASP A 138 4.43 -10.84 7.31
C ASP A 138 3.53 -9.61 7.56
N VAL A 139 2.24 -9.67 7.22
CA VAL A 139 1.26 -8.63 7.56
C VAL A 139 1.17 -8.43 9.07
N LEU A 140 1.06 -9.51 9.84
CA LEU A 140 0.98 -9.41 11.29
C LEU A 140 2.24 -8.80 11.92
N ARG A 141 3.42 -9.02 11.32
CA ARG A 141 4.69 -8.45 11.78
C ARG A 141 4.86 -6.98 11.41
N VAL A 142 4.41 -6.60 10.22
CA VAL A 142 4.65 -5.26 9.67
C VAL A 142 3.62 -4.25 10.17
N LEU A 143 2.37 -4.68 10.34
CA LEU A 143 1.32 -3.79 10.84
C LEU A 143 1.51 -3.49 12.33
N THR A 144 1.31 -2.23 12.70
CA THR A 144 1.27 -1.82 14.11
C THR A 144 0.06 -2.43 14.81
N PRO A 145 0.05 -2.54 16.16
CA PRO A 145 -1.12 -3.00 16.90
C PRO A 145 -2.40 -2.25 16.55
N GLU A 146 -2.30 -0.94 16.34
CA GLU A 146 -3.45 -0.09 15.97
C GLU A 146 -3.98 -0.39 14.57
N GLN A 147 -3.08 -0.60 13.60
CA GLN A 147 -3.47 -0.98 12.24
C GLN A 147 -4.11 -2.36 12.20
N ARG A 148 -3.59 -3.30 13.00
CA ARG A 148 -4.21 -4.61 13.18
C ARG A 148 -5.60 -4.49 13.80
N ALA A 149 -5.74 -3.59 14.77
CA ALA A 149 -7.01 -3.30 15.42
C ALA A 149 -8.06 -2.67 14.50
N SER A 150 -7.65 -2.09 13.37
CA SER A 150 -8.59 -1.59 12.35
C SER A 150 -9.03 -2.62 11.31
N ILE A 151 -8.46 -3.83 11.32
CA ILE A 151 -8.85 -4.88 10.38
C ILE A 151 -10.19 -5.47 10.83
N LYS A 152 -11.26 -5.17 10.10
CA LYS A 152 -12.57 -5.75 10.33
C LYS A 152 -12.66 -7.15 9.73
N LYS A 153 -12.25 -7.30 8.48
CA LYS A 153 -12.28 -8.58 7.75
C LYS A 153 -10.92 -8.91 7.16
N LEU A 154 -10.46 -10.13 7.46
CA LEU A 154 -9.22 -10.66 6.93
C LEU A 154 -9.53 -11.86 6.03
N TYR A 155 -9.27 -11.68 4.74
CA TYR A 155 -9.39 -12.73 3.74
C TYR A 155 -8.03 -13.42 3.60
N VAL A 156 -8.01 -14.74 3.75
CA VAL A 156 -6.79 -15.53 3.63
C VAL A 156 -6.95 -16.49 2.47
N GLY A 157 -6.28 -16.15 1.36
CA GLY A 157 -6.24 -16.95 0.16
C GLY A 157 -5.16 -18.01 0.23
N PHE A 158 -5.48 -19.28 -0.05
CA PHE A 158 -4.50 -20.37 -0.09
C PHE A 158 -4.52 -21.12 -1.42
N GLU A 159 -3.34 -21.56 -1.86
CA GLU A 159 -3.24 -22.63 -2.85
C GLU A 159 -3.43 -23.99 -2.16
N TRP A 160 -4.68 -24.38 -1.94
CA TRP A 160 -5.03 -25.67 -1.30
C TRP A 160 -4.59 -26.92 -2.08
N LYS A 161 -3.88 -26.78 -3.21
CA LYS A 161 -3.60 -27.87 -4.13
C LYS A 161 -2.63 -28.94 -3.59
N ARG A 162 -1.93 -28.73 -2.47
CA ARG A 162 -0.89 -29.70 -2.04
C ARG A 162 -0.77 -30.04 -0.55
N SER A 163 -1.36 -29.30 0.38
CA SER A 163 -1.27 -29.67 1.79
C SER A 163 -2.63 -29.61 2.47
N ARG A 164 -3.21 -30.80 2.66
CA ARG A 164 -4.22 -31.07 3.70
C ARG A 164 -3.53 -31.68 4.92
N SER A 165 -2.28 -31.29 5.22
CA SER A 165 -1.69 -31.71 6.48
C SER A 165 -2.57 -31.16 7.62
N PRO A 166 -3.01 -32.01 8.56
CA PRO A 166 -3.68 -31.56 9.77
C PRO A 166 -2.87 -30.51 10.55
N GLU A 167 -1.55 -30.47 10.36
CA GLU A 167 -0.64 -29.52 11.01
C GLU A 167 -0.81 -28.11 10.45
N ASP A 168 -0.97 -27.95 9.13
CA ASP A 168 -1.19 -26.63 8.53
C ASP A 168 -2.51 -26.02 9.03
N CYS A 169 -3.56 -26.84 9.15
CA CYS A 169 -4.83 -26.42 9.76
C CYS A 169 -4.67 -25.99 11.23
N LYS A 170 -3.80 -26.67 12.00
CA LYS A 170 -3.49 -26.28 13.39
C LYS A 170 -2.76 -24.94 13.43
N ILE A 171 -1.74 -24.74 12.59
CA ILE A 171 -0.99 -23.48 12.53
C ILE A 171 -1.91 -22.33 12.15
N VAL A 172 -2.76 -22.51 11.14
CA VAL A 172 -3.77 -21.52 10.75
C VAL A 172 -4.66 -21.18 11.94
N ARG A 173 -5.21 -22.17 12.65
CA ARG A 173 -6.04 -21.91 13.85
C ARG A 173 -5.28 -21.19 14.95
N SER A 174 -4.03 -21.56 15.22
CA SER A 174 -3.22 -20.88 16.23
C SER A 174 -2.96 -19.42 15.86
N ILE A 175 -2.70 -19.12 14.58
CA ILE A 175 -2.57 -17.74 14.13
C ILE A 175 -3.90 -17.00 14.25
N VAL A 176 -4.99 -17.60 13.79
CA VAL A 176 -6.36 -17.06 13.91
C VAL A 176 -6.67 -16.71 15.37
N GLN A 177 -6.30 -17.56 16.33
CA GLN A 177 -6.45 -17.28 17.77
C GLN A 177 -5.61 -16.08 18.23
N VAL A 178 -4.37 -15.95 17.75
CA VAL A 178 -3.52 -14.79 18.07
C VAL A 178 -4.11 -13.50 17.48
N VAL A 179 -4.71 -13.55 16.29
CA VAL A 179 -5.37 -12.36 15.71
C VAL A 179 -6.68 -12.05 16.42
N HIS A 180 -7.48 -13.06 16.78
CA HIS A 180 -8.74 -12.87 17.53
C HIS A 180 -8.51 -12.32 18.94
N ALA A 181 -7.39 -12.64 19.59
CA ALA A 181 -7.04 -12.07 20.89
C ALA A 181 -6.84 -10.54 20.88
N ALA A 182 -6.84 -9.91 19.69
CA ALA A 182 -6.82 -8.46 19.55
C ALA A 182 -8.23 -7.81 19.57
N ASP A 183 -9.30 -8.56 19.86
CA ASP A 183 -10.70 -8.13 20.11
C ASP A 183 -11.40 -7.29 19.02
N THR A 184 -10.78 -7.13 17.86
CA THR A 184 -11.21 -6.17 16.83
C THR A 184 -11.49 -6.80 15.47
N LEU A 185 -11.04 -8.03 15.28
CA LEU A 185 -11.27 -8.78 14.06
C LEU A 185 -12.67 -9.41 14.08
N GLU A 186 -13.56 -8.87 13.25
CA GLU A 186 -14.94 -9.34 13.15
C GLU A 186 -14.99 -10.74 12.50
N LYS A 187 -14.19 -10.95 11.44
CA LYS A 187 -14.26 -12.18 10.65
C LYS A 187 -12.95 -12.52 9.94
N ILE A 188 -12.62 -13.82 9.92
CA ILE A 188 -11.61 -14.38 9.02
C ILE A 188 -12.30 -15.29 8.01
N GLU A 189 -12.04 -15.03 6.73
CA GLU A 189 -12.59 -15.83 5.64
C GLU A 189 -11.48 -16.49 4.82
N PHE A 190 -11.58 -17.81 4.66
CA PHE A 190 -10.71 -18.56 3.77
C PHE A 190 -11.30 -18.52 2.38
N VAL A 191 -10.58 -17.91 1.45
CA VAL A 191 -11.08 -17.70 0.09
C VAL A 191 -10.39 -18.66 -0.87
N ALA A 192 -11.20 -19.48 -1.55
CA ALA A 192 -10.70 -20.36 -2.59
C ALA A 192 -10.36 -19.57 -3.87
N PRO A 193 -9.40 -20.04 -4.68
CA PRO A 193 -9.19 -19.47 -6.01
C PRO A 193 -10.49 -19.50 -6.84
N GLY A 194 -10.87 -18.36 -7.41
CA GLY A 194 -12.08 -18.14 -8.21
C GLY A 194 -13.32 -17.77 -7.40
N GLN A 195 -13.26 -17.82 -6.07
CA GLN A 195 -14.38 -17.42 -5.22
C GLN A 195 -14.54 -15.90 -5.24
N GLU A 196 -15.80 -15.47 -5.23
CA GLU A 196 -16.18 -14.07 -5.19
C GLU A 196 -16.06 -13.53 -3.76
N ILE A 197 -15.45 -12.35 -3.60
CA ILE A 197 -15.33 -11.66 -2.32
C ILE A 197 -16.24 -10.43 -2.34
N SER A 198 -17.15 -10.36 -1.37
CA SER A 198 -18.03 -9.21 -1.13
C SER A 198 -17.58 -8.43 0.11
N LEU A 199 -17.77 -7.11 0.08
CA LEU A 199 -17.46 -6.20 1.19
C LEU A 199 -18.57 -6.11 2.25
N GLU A 200 -19.76 -6.67 1.99
CA GLU A 200 -20.95 -6.69 2.88
C GLU A 200 -20.64 -7.23 4.27
#